data_AF-A0A285UY67-F1
#
_entry.id   AF-A0A285UY67-F1
#
_cell.length_a   1.000
_cell.length_b   1.000
_cell.length_c   1.000
_cell.angle_alpha   90.00
_cell.angle_beta   90.00
_cell.angle_gamma   90.00
#
_symmetry.space_group_name_H-M   'P 1'
#
loop_
_entity.id
_entity.type
_entity.pdbx_description
1 polymer ?
#
loop_
_entity_poly.entity_id
_entity_poly.type
_entity_poly.pdbx_seq_one_letter_code
_entity_poly.pdbx_strand_id
1 'polypeptide(L)' 'MTSRMHAAVCLPLFDRSELDRVRAQREELLKRLQKGGRDARSRIRMEQRVINLTAEQVRLESKLGIWRPQ' A
#
# COMPACT_ATOMS: atom_id res chain seq x y z
N MET A 1 -17.20 11.02 29.31
CA MET A 1 -17.52 11.33 27.89
C MET A 1 -16.43 12.23 27.34
N THR A 2 -15.34 11.65 26.83
CA THR A 2 -14.30 12.40 26.14
C THR A 2 -14.64 12.42 24.66
N SER A 3 -15.26 13.52 24.22
CA SER A 3 -15.37 13.86 22.81
C SER A 3 -13.98 13.87 22.20
N ARG A 4 -13.61 12.79 21.53
CA ARG A 4 -12.44 12.76 20.64
C ARG A 4 -12.83 13.63 19.46
N MET A 5 -12.50 14.91 19.55
CA MET A 5 -12.57 15.82 18.42
C MET A 5 -11.78 15.18 17.29
N HIS A 6 -12.49 14.70 16.27
CA HIS A 6 -11.89 14.47 14.96
C HIS A 6 -11.49 15.86 14.47
N ALA A 7 -10.29 16.29 14.86
CA ALA A 7 -9.56 17.26 14.07
C ALA A 7 -9.72 16.77 12.64
N ALA A 8 -10.28 17.61 11.77
CA ALA A 8 -10.15 17.42 10.35
C ALA A 8 -8.64 17.41 10.09
N VAL A 9 -8.04 16.23 10.22
CA VAL A 9 -6.63 16.06 9.99
C VAL A 9 -6.53 16.25 8.50
N CYS A 10 -6.15 17.46 8.07
CA CYS A 10 -5.55 17.72 6.77
C CYS A 10 -4.25 16.91 6.70
N LEU A 11 -4.35 15.59 6.77
CA LEU A 11 -3.32 14.71 6.30
C LEU A 11 -3.26 14.93 4.79
N PRO A 12 -2.06 15.19 4.25
CA PRO A 12 -1.87 15.89 3.01
C PRO A 12 -2.56 15.11 1.88
N LEU A 13 -3.29 15.79 1.00
CA LEU A 13 -3.85 15.18 -0.23
C LEU A 13 -2.79 14.36 -1.00
N PHE A 14 -1.52 14.75 -0.87
CA PHE A 14 -0.35 14.04 -1.38
C PHE A 14 -0.21 12.61 -0.84
N ASP A 15 -0.29 12.41 0.47
CA ASP A 15 -0.09 11.10 1.11
C ASP A 15 -1.21 10.11 0.72
N ARG A 16 -2.43 10.62 0.52
CA ARG A 16 -3.57 9.79 0.08
C ARG A 16 -3.47 9.41 -1.40
N SER A 17 -3.06 10.36 -2.23
CA SER A 17 -2.79 10.10 -3.66
C SER A 17 -1.62 9.14 -3.85
N GLU A 18 -0.60 9.23 -3.00
CA GLU A 18 0.53 8.32 -2.99
C GLU A 18 0.11 6.92 -2.52
N LEU A 19 -0.71 6.82 -1.48
CA LEU A 19 -1.28 5.56 -1.02
C LEU A 19 -2.08 4.86 -2.12
N ASP A 20 -2.92 5.59 -2.86
CA ASP A 20 -3.70 5.03 -3.97
C ASP A 20 -2.81 4.53 -5.11
N ARG A 21 -1.71 5.26 -5.42
CA ARG A 21 -0.71 4.80 -6.40
C ARG A 21 -0.01 3.53 -5.95
N VAL A 22 0.42 3.46 -4.68
CA VAL A 22 1.09 2.27 -4.13
C VAL A 22 0.15 1.06 -4.16
N ARG A 23 -1.13 1.24 -3.81
CA ARG A 23 -2.16 0.21 -3.88
C ARG A 23 -2.39 -0.29 -5.31
N ALA A 24 -2.53 0.63 -6.27
CA ALA A 24 -2.70 0.28 -7.68
C ALA A 24 -1.49 -0.53 -8.22
N GLN A 25 -0.26 -0.09 -7.91
CA GLN A 25 0.95 -0.82 -8.31
C GLN A 25 1.04 -2.22 -7.69
N ARG A 26 0.66 -2.35 -6.41
CA ARG A 26 0.63 -3.64 -5.71
C ARG A 26 -0.39 -4.58 -6.36
N GLU A 27 -1.61 -4.11 -6.64
CA GLU A 27 -2.64 -4.91 -7.31
C GLU A 27 -2.20 -5.34 -8.72
N GLU A 28 -1.62 -4.44 -9.49
CA GLU A 28 -1.16 -4.77 -10.83
C GLU A 28 -0.08 -5.86 -10.79
N LEU A 29 0.90 -5.73 -9.88
CA LEU A 29 1.93 -6.75 -9.71
C LEU A 29 1.36 -8.10 -9.27
N LEU A 30 0.37 -8.12 -8.37
CA LEU A 30 -0.31 -9.34 -7.95
C LEU A 30 -1.10 -9.98 -9.09
N LYS A 31 -1.86 -9.19 -9.87
CA LYS A 31 -2.57 -9.66 -11.07
C LYS A 31 -1.58 -10.26 -12.07
N ARG A 32 -0.43 -9.61 -12.25
CA ARG A 32 0.63 -10.13 -13.11
C ARG A 32 1.18 -11.43 -12.56
N LEU A 33 1.48 -11.54 -11.26
CA LEU A 33 1.95 -12.78 -10.62
C LEU A 33 0.93 -13.93 -10.78
N GLN A 34 -0.37 -13.67 -10.63
CA GLN A 34 -1.42 -14.67 -10.84
C GLN A 34 -1.50 -15.20 -12.28
N LYS A 35 -1.26 -14.36 -13.29
CA LYS A 35 -1.30 -14.78 -14.70
C LYS A 35 -0.25 -15.85 -15.07
N GLY A 36 0.74 -16.11 -14.21
CA GLY A 36 1.76 -17.14 -14.46
C GLY A 36 2.67 -16.81 -15.66
N GLY A 37 3.37 -17.81 -16.18
CA GLY A 37 4.19 -17.70 -17.40
C GLY A 37 5.51 -16.92 -17.27
N ARG A 38 6.02 -16.73 -16.04
CA ARG A 38 7.32 -16.08 -15.80
C ARG A 38 8.34 -17.03 -15.21
N ASP A 39 9.59 -16.78 -15.58
CA ASP A 39 10.76 -17.41 -14.98
C ASP A 39 10.81 -17.22 -13.45
N ALA A 40 11.35 -18.20 -12.74
CA ALA A 40 11.43 -18.22 -11.28
C ALA A 40 12.16 -16.99 -10.71
N ARG A 41 13.24 -16.53 -11.35
CA ARG A 41 13.98 -15.34 -10.91
C ARG A 41 13.16 -14.06 -11.10
N SER A 42 12.35 -14.02 -12.17
CA SER A 42 11.45 -12.89 -12.42
C SER A 42 10.30 -12.87 -11.41
N ARG A 43 9.79 -14.05 -11.03
CA ARG A 43 8.78 -14.19 -9.98
C ARG A 43 9.30 -13.71 -8.62
N ILE A 44 10.48 -14.15 -8.20
CA ILE A 44 11.12 -13.73 -6.93
C ILE A 44 11.29 -12.20 -6.88
N ARG A 45 11.76 -11.58 -7.96
CA ARG A 45 11.91 -10.10 -8.02
C ARG A 45 10.57 -9.38 -7.90
N MET A 46 9.51 -9.91 -8.50
CA MET A 46 8.16 -9.34 -8.39
C MET A 46 7.59 -9.50 -6.99
N GLU A 47 7.74 -10.68 -6.37
CA GLU A 47 7.33 -10.94 -4.99
C GLU A 47 8.07 -10.02 -4.00
N GLN A 48 9.39 -9.84 -4.16
CA GLN A 48 10.14 -8.86 -3.37
C GLN A 48 9.60 -7.42 -3.55
N ARG A 49 9.20 -7.06 -4.77
CA ARG A 49 8.63 -5.74 -5.03
C ARG A 49 7.26 -5.56 -4.38
N VAL A 50 6.44 -6.61 -4.33
CA VAL A 50 5.16 -6.61 -3.60
C VAL A 50 5.40 -6.43 -2.09
N ILE A 51 6.42 -7.07 -1.52
CA ILE A 51 6.79 -6.89 -0.11
C ILE A 51 7.16 -5.43 0.17
N ASN A 52 8.02 -4.85 -0.67
CA ASN A 52 8.44 -3.45 -0.51
C ASN A 52 7.25 -2.47 -0.63
N LEU A 53 6.35 -2.69 -1.60
CA LEU A 53 5.14 -1.88 -1.75
C LEU A 53 4.19 -2.04 -0.56
N THR A 54 4.09 -3.24 0.01
CA THR A 54 3.27 -3.48 1.20
C THR A 54 3.84 -2.73 2.41
N ALA A 55 5.16 -2.73 2.58
CA ALA A 55 5.81 -1.95 3.63
C ALA A 55 5.56 -0.44 3.46
N GLU A 56 5.64 0.06 2.23
CA GLU A 56 5.35 1.47 1.93
C GLU A 56 3.88 1.83 2.16
N GLN A 57 2.97 0.94 1.76
CA GLN A 57 1.54 1.08 2.06
C GLN A 57 1.30 1.19 3.57
N VAL A 58 1.90 0.30 4.37
CA VAL A 58 1.76 0.32 5.84
C VAL A 58 2.32 1.61 6.42
N ARG A 59 3.45 2.12 5.93
CA ARG A 59 4.02 3.40 6.36
C ARG A 59 3.07 4.57 6.06
N LEU A 60 2.53 4.63 4.84
CA LEU A 60 1.59 5.68 4.43
C LEU A 60 0.29 5.59 5.23
N GLU A 61 -0.27 4.40 5.41
CA GLU A 61 -1.47 4.19 6.23
C GLU A 61 -1.25 4.54 7.70
N SER A 62 -0.05 4.29 8.23
CA SER A 62 0.32 4.66 9.60
C SER A 62 0.44 6.18 9.75
N LYS A 63 1.10 6.87 8.79
CA LYS A 63 1.14 8.34 8.74
C LYS A 63 -0.25 8.94 8.67
N LEU A 64 -1.13 8.34 7.86
CA LEU A 64 -2.51 8.76 7.67
C LEU A 64 -3.44 8.38 8.84
N GLY A 65 -2.97 7.62 9.84
CA GLY A 65 -3.78 7.17 10.97
C GLY A 65 -4.93 6.22 10.58
N ILE A 66 -4.88 5.63 9.39
CA ILE A 66 -5.93 4.74 8.83
C ILE A 66 -5.48 3.28 8.74
N TRP A 67 -4.32 2.96 9.33
CA TRP A 67 -3.78 1.61 9.29
C TRP A 67 -4.79 0.59 9.84
N ARG A 68 -5.06 -0.43 9.04
CA ARG A 68 -5.90 -1.55 9.39
C ARG A 68 -5.10 -2.83 9.10
N PRO A 69 -4.83 -3.67 10.11
CA PRO A 69 -4.27 -4.99 9.83
C PRO A 69 -5.28 -5.75 8.95
N GLN A 70 -4.83 -6.20 7.78
CA GLN A 70 -5.58 -7.06 6.87
C GLN A 70 -5.04 -8.48 6.91
#